data_AF-A0A847EPD3-F1
#
_entry.id   AF-A0A847EPD3-F1
#
_cell.length_a   1.000
_cell.length_b   1.000
_cell.length_c   1.000
_cell.angle_alpha   90.00
_cell.angle_beta   90.00
_cell.angle_gamma   90.00
#
_symmetry.space_group_name_H-M   'P 1'
#
loop_
_entity.id
_entity.type
_entity.pdbx_description
1 polymer ?
#
loop_
_entity_poly.entity_id
_entity_poly.type
_entity_poly.pdbx_seq_one_letter_code
_entity_poly.pdbx_strand_id
1 'polypeptide(L)' 'MKLILTAAVDHLGIAGDVVEVKDGYGRNYLLP' A
#
# COMPACT_ATOMS: atom_id res chain seq x y z
N MET A 1 2.60 3.72 -8.44
CA MET A 1 3.66 3.54 -7.42
C MET A 1 3.65 2.11 -6.86
N LYS A 2 4.82 1.45 -6.83
CA LYS A 2 5.00 0.16 -6.15
C LYS A 2 5.42 0.37 -4.71
N LEU A 3 4.82 -0.37 -3.78
CA LEU A 3 5.14 -0.30 -2.36
C LEU A 3 4.96 -1.64 -1.66
N ILE A 4 5.71 -1.83 -0.58
CA ILE A 4 5.59 -3.00 0.30
C ILE A 4 4.65 -2.63 1.43
N LEU A 5 3.63 -3.45 1.65
CA LEU A 5 2.71 -3.26 2.76
C LEU A 5 3.39 -3.60 4.09
N THR A 6 3.30 -2.70 5.07
CA THR A 6 3.83 -2.92 6.43
C THR A 6 2.79 -3.52 7.37
N ALA A 7 1.51 -3.43 7.03
CA ALA A 7 0.37 -4.01 7.72
C ALA A 7 -0.62 -4.62 6.71
N ALA A 8 -1.52 -5.49 7.17
CA ALA A 8 -2.60 -5.96 6.33
C ALA A 8 -3.58 -4.82 6.04
N VAL A 9 -3.87 -4.61 4.76
CA VAL A 9 -4.80 -3.57 4.29
C VAL A 9 -5.90 -4.26 3.51
N ASP A 10 -7.14 -4.03 3.96
CA ASP A 10 -8.31 -4.67 3.39
C ASP A 10 -8.44 -4.34 1.89
N HIS A 11 -8.76 -5.35 1.08
CA HIS A 11 -8.78 -5.30 -0.39
C HIS A 11 -7.45 -4.96 -1.09
N LEU A 12 -6.33 -4.94 -0.37
CA LEU A 12 -5.02 -4.61 -0.93
C LEU A 12 -4.00 -5.76 -0.78
N GLY A 13 -3.93 -6.36 0.41
CA GLY A 13 -3.01 -7.46 0.69
C GLY A 13 -2.61 -7.56 2.17
N ILE A 14 -1.63 -8.41 2.45
CA ILE A 14 -1.05 -8.58 3.79
C ILE A 14 0.32 -7.91 3.90
N ALA A 15 0.85 -7.82 5.12
CA ALA A 15 2.19 -7.29 5.34
C ALA A 15 3.24 -8.12 4.58
N GLY A 16 4.15 -7.44 3.88
CA GLY A 16 5.18 -8.04 3.03
C GLY A 16 4.82 -8.11 1.54
N ASP A 17 3.56 -7.89 1.18
CA ASP A 17 3.14 -7.90 -0.22
C ASP A 17 3.63 -6.65 -0.97
N VAL A 18 4.13 -6.86 -2.19
CA VAL A 18 4.46 -5.76 -3.11
C VAL A 18 3.23 -5.47 -3.96
N VAL A 19 2.63 -4.31 -3.75
CA VAL A 19 1.42 -3.89 -4.47
C VAL A 19 1.68 -2.64 -5.29
N GLU A 20 0.98 -2.53 -6.41
CA GLU A 20 1.00 -1.35 -7.26
C GLU A 20 -0.27 -0.52 -7.06
N VAL A 21 -0.10 0.69 -6.53
CA VAL A 21 -1.21 1.61 -6.22
C VAL A 21 -1.06 2.92 -6.97
N LYS A 22 -2.16 3.67 -7.05
CA LYS A 22 -2.14 5.05 -7.54
C LYS A 22 -1.35 5.94 -6.58
N ASP A 23 -0.63 6.91 -7.15
CA ASP A 23 0.29 7.75 -6.39
C ASP A 23 -0.38 8.52 -5.24
N GLY A 24 -1.58 9.06 -5.49
CA GLY A 24 -2.34 9.77 -4.45
C GLY A 24 -2.80 8.87 -3.30
N TYR A 25 -3.14 7.60 -3.57
CA TYR A 25 -3.56 6.68 -2.52
C TYR A 25 -2.39 6.34 -1.60
N GLY A 26 -1.24 5.97 -2.16
CA GLY A 26 -0.13 5.63 -1.28
C GLY A 26 0.46 6.85 -0.57
N ARG A 27 0.57 8.03 -1.20
CA ARG A 27 1.13 9.22 -0.52
C ARG A 27 0.21 9.84 0.52
N ASN A 28 -1.11 9.79 0.33
CA ASN A 28 -2.06 10.48 1.20
C ASN A 28 -2.78 9.55 2.20
N TYR A 29 -2.65 8.23 2.04
CA TYR A 29 -3.33 7.26 2.91
C TYR A 29 -2.40 6.16 3.45
N LEU A 30 -1.44 5.65 2.66
CA LEU A 30 -0.57 4.55 3.10
C LEU A 30 0.78 4.99 3.71
N LEU A 31 1.31 6.15 3.28
CA LEU A 31 2.56 6.75 3.73
C LEU A 31 2.46 7.85 4.82
N PRO A 32 1.32 8.53 5.09
CA PRO A 32 1.24 9.44 6.24
C PRO A 32 1.30 8.66 7.56
#